data_AF-A0A369ZFZ2-F1
#
_entry.id   AF-A0A369ZFZ2-F1
#
_cell.length_a   1.000
_cell.length_b   1.000
_cell.length_c   1.000
_cell.angle_alpha   90.00
_cell.angle_beta   90.00
_cell.angle_gamma   90.00
#
_symmetry.space_group_name_H-M   'P 1'
#
loop_
_entity.id
_entity.type
_entity.pdbx_description
1 polymer ?
#
loop_
_entity_poly.entity_id
_entity_poly.type
_entity_poly.pdbx_seq_one_letter_code
_entity_poly.pdbx_strand_id
1 'polypeptide(L)'
;MDELEKIQEDAANQLDNQAKGEFISLYDLIEWAKSKHYGNFINATHDIFTILREENKEVNSYKYYTGIKPRTTKTNKKLSDYLLVLNKNHGYKIDDDFDDDIPF
;
A
#
# COMPACT_ATOMS: atom_id res chain seq x y z
N MET A 1 17.43 2.01 -35.73
CA MET A 1 17.10 2.42 -34.36
C MET A 1 17.77 3.76 -34.18
N ASP A 2 16.97 4.83 -34.19
CA ASP A 2 17.51 6.19 -34.11
C ASP A 2 18.05 6.45 -32.70
N GLU A 3 19.20 7.12 -32.59
CA GLU A 3 19.78 7.54 -31.31
C GLU A 3 18.78 8.35 -30.47
N LEU A 4 17.87 9.08 -31.14
CA LEU A 4 16.80 9.86 -30.52
C LEU A 4 15.70 8.99 -29.87
N GLU A 5 15.37 7.84 -30.48
CA GLU A 5 14.41 6.89 -29.88
C GLU A 5 15.00 6.24 -28.62
N LYS A 6 16.28 5.88 -28.67
CA LYS A 6 16.98 5.23 -27.56
C LYS A 6 17.09 6.13 -26.33
N ILE A 7 17.37 7.42 -26.52
CA ILE A 7 17.44 8.42 -25.43
C ILE A 7 16.06 8.65 -24.80
N GLN A 8 14.98 8.64 -25.58
CA GLN A 8 13.62 8.79 -25.06
C GLN A 8 13.16 7.56 -24.28
N GLU A 9 13.49 6.36 -24.75
CA GLU A 9 13.17 5.10 -24.08
C GLU A 9 13.95 4.93 -22.76
N ASP A 10 15.24 5.28 -22.75
CA ASP A 10 16.08 5.26 -21.55
C ASP A 10 15.62 6.30 -20.51
N ALA A 11 15.23 7.51 -20.94
CA ALA A 11 14.68 8.53 -20.03
C ALA A 11 13.31 8.13 -19.44
N ALA A 12 12.44 7.51 -20.24
CA ALA A 12 11.15 7.00 -19.76
C ALA A 12 11.33 5.85 -18.76
N ASN A 13 12.29 4.95 -19.01
CA ASN A 13 12.62 3.84 -18.10
C ASN A 13 13.27 4.30 -16.79
N GLN A 14 14.08 5.37 -16.82
CA GLN A 14 14.65 5.96 -15.60
C GLN A 14 13.59 6.65 -14.72
N LEU A 15 12.64 7.36 -15.34
CA LEU A 15 11.50 7.97 -14.65
C LEU A 15 10.56 6.91 -14.03
N ASP A 16 10.32 5.80 -14.72
CA ASP A 16 9.49 4.70 -14.21
C ASP A 16 10.16 3.98 -13.02
N ASN A 17 11.49 3.84 -13.05
CA ASN A 17 12.25 3.26 -11.94
C ASN A 17 12.38 4.21 -10.73
N GLN A 18 12.54 5.52 -10.93
CA GLN A 18 12.54 6.49 -9.82
C GLN A 18 11.16 6.58 -9.16
N ALA A 19 10.08 6.60 -9.94
CA ALA A 19 8.72 6.60 -9.38
C ALA A 19 8.42 5.29 -8.61
N LYS A 20 8.84 4.12 -9.14
CA LYS A 20 8.71 2.85 -8.41
C LYS A 20 9.50 2.78 -7.10
N GLY A 21 10.56 3.57 -6.95
CA GLY A 21 11.33 3.66 -5.70
C GLY A 21 10.59 4.33 -4.55
N GLU A 22 9.61 5.20 -4.85
CA GLU A 22 8.89 5.99 -3.84
C GLU A 22 7.54 5.37 -3.41
N PHE A 23 7.03 4.38 -4.15
CA PHE A 23 5.75 3.73 -3.86
C PHE A 23 5.93 2.22 -3.66
N ILE A 24 5.22 1.67 -2.67
CA ILE A 24 5.08 0.23 -2.48
C ILE A 24 3.64 -0.18 -2.82
N SER A 25 3.48 -1.34 -3.47
CA SER A 25 2.14 -1.89 -3.70
C SER A 25 1.54 -2.35 -2.37
N LEU A 26 0.21 -2.26 -2.24
CA LEU A 26 -0.48 -2.76 -1.04
C LEU A 26 -0.22 -4.26 -0.83
N TYR A 27 -0.12 -5.02 -1.92
CA TYR A 27 0.20 -6.44 -1.88
C TYR A 27 1.59 -6.69 -1.29
N ASP A 28 2.62 -6.01 -1.81
CA ASP A 28 4.00 -6.20 -1.35
C ASP A 28 4.18 -5.77 0.11
N LEU A 29 3.50 -4.68 0.52
CA LEU A 29 3.47 -4.24 1.91
C LEU A 29 2.88 -5.31 2.83
N ILE A 30 1.76 -5.93 2.44
CA ILE A 30 1.12 -6.96 3.25
C ILE A 30 1.94 -8.26 3.24
N GLU A 31 2.52 -8.67 2.13
CA GLU A 31 3.41 -9.84 2.08
C GLU A 31 4.65 -9.64 2.95
N TRP A 32 5.24 -8.45 2.93
CA TRP A 32 6.32 -8.10 3.83
C TRP A 32 5.88 -8.20 5.31
N ALA A 33 4.72 -7.66 5.67
CA ALA A 33 4.21 -7.75 7.04
C ALA A 33 3.86 -9.19 7.45
N LYS A 34 3.26 -9.99 6.55
CA LYS A 34 3.00 -11.42 6.76
C LYS A 34 4.27 -12.21 7.05
N SER A 35 5.40 -11.84 6.44
CA SER A 35 6.69 -12.46 6.73
C SER A 35 7.14 -12.28 8.19
N LYS A 36 6.60 -11.29 8.90
CA LYS A 36 6.82 -11.05 10.34
C LYS A 36 5.83 -11.77 11.24
N HIS A 37 4.67 -12.17 10.69
CA HIS A 37 3.54 -12.75 11.42
C HIS A 37 3.25 -14.20 11.01
N TYR A 38 4.29 -14.99 10.71
CA TYR A 38 4.15 -16.40 10.31
C TYR A 38 3.17 -16.65 9.15
N GLY A 39 3.05 -15.69 8.22
CA GLY A 39 2.14 -15.77 7.08
C GLY A 39 0.68 -15.39 7.40
N ASN A 40 0.35 -15.02 8.64
CA ASN A 40 -1.00 -14.64 9.02
C ASN A 40 -1.36 -13.26 8.43
N PHE A 41 -2.31 -13.27 7.50
CA PHE A 41 -2.80 -12.07 6.81
C PHE A 41 -3.46 -11.08 7.77
N ILE A 42 -4.34 -11.56 8.64
CA ILE A 42 -5.13 -10.74 9.57
C ILE A 42 -4.21 -10.03 10.56
N ASN A 43 -3.25 -10.76 11.13
CA ASN A 43 -2.28 -10.16 12.05
C ASN A 43 -1.42 -9.11 11.35
N ALA A 44 -1.00 -9.38 10.11
CA ALA A 44 -0.20 -8.46 9.32
C ALA A 44 -0.94 -7.15 8.99
N THR A 45 -2.19 -7.24 8.55
CA THR A 45 -3.01 -6.05 8.26
C THR A 45 -3.40 -5.29 9.53
N HIS A 46 -3.63 -5.98 10.65
CA HIS A 46 -3.85 -5.37 11.96
C HIS A 46 -2.61 -4.60 12.44
N ASP A 47 -1.44 -5.22 12.39
CA ASP A 47 -0.19 -4.60 12.82
C ASP A 47 0.11 -3.29 12.06
N ILE A 48 -0.04 -3.31 10.73
CA ILE A 48 0.10 -2.10 9.90
C ILE A 48 -0.93 -1.05 10.34
N PHE A 49 -2.18 -1.44 10.57
CA PHE A 49 -3.23 -0.51 10.98
C PHE A 49 -2.96 0.12 12.35
N THR A 50 -2.50 -0.68 13.33
CA THR A 50 -2.13 -0.23 14.67
C THR A 50 -0.97 0.74 14.61
N ILE A 51 0.11 0.44 13.87
CA ILE A 51 1.25 1.35 13.71
C ILE A 51 0.81 2.71 13.17
N LEU A 52 -0.05 2.73 12.15
CA LEU A 52 -0.57 3.99 11.59
C LEU A 52 -1.34 4.81 12.62
N ARG A 53 -2.10 4.15 13.51
CA ARG A 53 -2.88 4.80 14.57
C ARG A 53 -1.98 5.31 15.70
N GLU A 54 -1.07 4.47 16.20
CA GLU A 54 -0.12 4.81 17.28
C GLU A 54 0.77 5.99 16.89
N GLU A 55 1.23 6.03 15.64
CA GLU A 55 2.04 7.14 15.14
C GLU A 55 1.21 8.33 14.64
N ASN A 56 -0.13 8.26 14.73
CA ASN A 56 -1.07 9.24 14.18
C ASN A 56 -0.74 9.63 12.73
N LYS A 57 -0.38 8.63 11.90
CA LYS A 57 0.03 8.82 10.51
C LYS A 57 -1.10 8.53 9.55
N GLU A 58 -1.37 9.51 8.68
CA GLU A 58 -2.25 9.32 7.53
C GLU A 58 -1.46 9.07 6.25
N VAL A 59 -1.46 7.82 5.78
CA VAL A 59 -0.82 7.47 4.51
C VAL A 59 -1.83 7.59 3.36
N ASN A 60 -1.54 8.51 2.44
CA ASN A 60 -2.31 8.66 1.21
C ASN A 60 -2.06 7.45 0.30
N SER A 61 -3.12 6.96 -0.34
CA SER A 61 -3.01 5.92 -1.34
C SER A 61 -3.02 6.50 -2.76
N TYR A 62 -2.46 5.74 -3.69
CA TYR A 62 -2.33 6.12 -5.09
C TYR A 62 -2.72 4.95 -5.98
N LYS A 63 -3.25 5.27 -7.15
CA LYS A 63 -3.57 4.28 -8.18
C LYS A 63 -2.71 4.51 -9.40
N TYR A 64 -2.05 3.45 -9.85
CA TYR A 64 -1.28 3.44 -11.08
C TYR A 64 -2.17 3.06 -12.27
N TYR A 65 -1.96 3.73 -13.40
CA TYR A 65 -2.67 3.50 -14.65
C TYR A 65 -1.66 3.32 -15.77
N THR A 66 -1.74 2.19 -16.47
CA THR A 66 -0.89 1.80 -17.60
C THR A 66 -1.38 2.34 -18.95
N GLY A 67 -2.27 3.34 -18.96
CA GLY A 67 -2.86 3.86 -20.20
C GLY A 67 -1.82 4.39 -21.19
N ILE A 68 -2.28 5.00 -22.29
CA ILE A 68 -1.41 5.55 -23.36
C ILE A 68 -0.23 6.38 -22.80
N LYS A 69 -0.48 7.10 -21.70
CA LYS A 69 0.56 7.66 -20.85
C LYS A 69 0.43 7.10 -19.43
N PRO A 70 1.45 6.38 -18.92
CA PRO A 70 1.49 5.96 -17.54
C PRO A 70 1.33 7.13 -16.57
N ARG A 71 0.50 6.93 -15.54
CA ARG A 71 0.31 7.95 -14.50
C ARG A 71 -0.07 7.33 -13.18
N THR A 72 0.35 8.00 -12.11
CA THR A 72 -0.04 7.70 -10.73
C THR A 72 -0.89 8.83 -10.22
N THR A 73 -2.09 8.53 -9.73
CA THR A 73 -3.00 9.56 -9.18
C THR A 73 -3.36 9.24 -7.75
N LYS A 74 -3.36 10.27 -6.89
CA LYS A 74 -3.82 10.15 -5.51
C LYS A 74 -5.27 9.70 -5.47
N THR A 75 -5.59 8.78 -4.56
CA THR A 75 -6.96 8.32 -4.31
C THR A 75 -7.59 9.12 -3.17
N ASN A 76 -8.93 9.14 -3.13
CA ASN A 76 -9.66 9.73 -2.00
C ASN A 76 -9.62 8.85 -0.74
N LYS A 77 -9.28 7.56 -0.91
CA LYS A 77 -9.10 6.61 0.20
C LYS A 77 -7.68 6.69 0.75
N LYS A 78 -7.57 6.50 2.06
CA LYS A 78 -6.32 6.34 2.81
C LYS A 78 -5.94 4.86 2.86
N LEU A 79 -4.68 4.57 3.20
CA LEU A 79 -4.21 3.19 3.38
C LEU A 79 -5.06 2.44 4.42
N SER A 80 -5.42 3.11 5.51
CA SER A 80 -6.29 2.58 6.56
C SER A 80 -7.63 2.08 6.03
N ASP A 81 -8.28 2.80 5.10
CA ASP A 81 -9.54 2.39 4.50
C ASP A 81 -9.40 1.05 3.75
N TYR A 82 -8.28 0.85 3.05
CA TYR A 82 -8.01 -0.39 2.34
C TYR A 82 -7.76 -1.55 3.30
N LEU A 83 -6.98 -1.33 4.37
CA LEU A 83 -6.70 -2.34 5.39
C LEU A 83 -7.98 -2.77 6.12
N LEU A 84 -8.86 -1.81 6.47
CA LEU A 84 -10.15 -2.10 7.08
C LEU A 84 -11.02 -2.97 6.18
N VAL A 85 -11.13 -2.63 4.89
CA VAL A 85 -11.91 -3.42 3.92
C VAL A 85 -11.35 -4.84 3.78
N LEU A 86 -10.02 -4.97 3.73
CA LEU A 86 -9.36 -6.28 3.67
C LEU A 86 -9.66 -7.12 4.91
N ASN A 87 -9.58 -6.52 6.10
CA ASN A 87 -9.93 -7.20 7.34
C ASN A 87 -11.39 -7.68 7.35
N LYS A 88 -12.35 -6.81 6.97
CA LYS A 88 -13.78 -7.17 6.88
C LYS A 88 -14.01 -8.34 5.92
N ASN A 89 -13.39 -8.31 4.75
CA ASN A 89 -13.58 -9.34 3.72
C ASN A 89 -12.98 -10.70 4.10
N HIS A 90 -11.99 -10.74 4.98
CA HIS A 90 -11.37 -11.97 5.46
C HIS A 90 -11.99 -12.50 6.77
N GLY A 91 -13.19 -12.03 7.13
CA GLY A 91 -13.95 -12.52 8.27
C GLY A 91 -13.55 -11.89 9.60
N TYR A 92 -12.71 -10.85 9.58
CA TYR A 92 -12.41 -10.08 10.79
C TYR A 92 -13.57 -9.12 11.06
N LYS A 93 -14.25 -9.33 12.18
CA LYS A 93 -15.14 -8.32 12.75
C LYS A 93 -14.23 -7.25 13.32
N ILE A 94 -14.09 -6.14 12.60
CA ILE A 94 -13.74 -4.89 13.27
C ILE A 94 -15.00 -4.60 14.06
N ASP A 95 -15.01 -5.04 15.32
CA ASP A 95 -15.99 -4.53 16.25
C ASP A 95 -15.81 -3.00 16.20
N ASP A 96 -16.88 -2.28 15.90
CA ASP A 96 -16.88 -0.80 15.95
C ASP A 96 -16.53 -0.32 17.38
N ASP A 97 -16.54 -1.26 18.34
CA ASP A 97 -16.03 -1.22 19.70
C ASP A 97 -14.76 -2.10 19.87
N PHE A 98 -13.66 -1.84 19.16
CA PHE A 98 -12.34 -2.12 19.75
C PHE A 98 -12.12 -1.10 20.87
N ASP A 99 -12.92 -1.29 21.93
CA ASP A 99 -12.89 -0.61 23.21
C ASP A 99 -11.50 -0.77 23.83
N ASP A 100 -11.15 0.17 24.70
CA ASP A 100 -9.88 0.39 25.39
C ASP A 100 -9.32 -0.78 26.25
N ASP A 101 -9.68 -2.03 25.97
CA ASP A 101 -9.28 -3.23 26.69
C ASP A 101 -8.39 -4.14 25.83
N ILE A 102 -7.13 -3.72 25.65
CA ILE A 102 -6.01 -4.68 25.55
C ILE A 102 -5.44 -4.84 26.97
N PRO A 103 -5.87 -5.84 27.75
CA PRO A 103 -5.19 -6.13 29.01
C PRO A 103 -3.81 -6.75 28.74
N PHE A 104 -2.85 -6.38 29.60
CA PHE A 104 -1.45 -6.78 29.61
C PHE A 104 -1.25 -8.31 29.66
#